data_AF-T1GK94-F1
#
_entry.id   AF-T1GK94-F1
#
_cell.length_a   1.000
_cell.length_b   1.000
_cell.length_c   1.000
_cell.angle_alpha   90.00
_cell.angle_beta   90.00
_cell.angle_gamma   90.00
#
_symmetry.space_group_name_H-M   'P 1'
#
loop_
_entity.id
_entity.type
_entity.pdbx_description
1 polymer ?
#
loop_
_entity_poly.entity_id
_entity_poly.type
_entity_poly.pdbx_seq_one_letter_code
_entity_poly.pdbx_strand_id
1 'polypeptide(L)' 'MISLIIPPKDQISRVSKMLADEFGTASNIKSRVNRLSVLGAITSVQHRLKLYTKEGLK' A
#
# COMPACT_ATOMS: atom_id res chain seq x y z
N MET A 1 -11.87 -1.82 2.24
CA MET A 1 -11.31 -0.55 2.75
C MET A 1 -9.94 -0.85 3.34
N ILE A 2 -8.92 -0.06 3.03
CA ILE A 2 -7.56 -0.23 3.57
C ILE A 2 -7.24 1.00 4.42
N SER A 3 -6.72 0.79 5.62
CA SER A 3 -6.21 1.86 6.50
C SER A 3 -4.72 1.60 6.74
N LEU A 4 -3.89 2.63 6.58
CA LEU A 4 -2.45 2.57 6.77
C LEU A 4 -2.04 3.68 7.72
N ILE A 5 -1.37 3.32 8.82
CA ILE A 5 -0.83 4.25 9.81
C ILE A 5 0.68 4.07 9.79
N ILE A 6 1.41 5.16 9.56
CA ILE A 6 2.88 5.17 9.53
C ILE A 6 3.36 6.05 10.69
N PRO A 7 4.04 5.49 11.70
CA PRO A 7 4.55 6.29 12.79
C PRO A 7 5.71 7.18 12.30
N PRO A 8 5.91 8.36 12.91
CA PRO A 8 7.08 9.17 12.63
C PRO A 8 8.34 8.36 12.99
N LYS A 9 9.33 8.33 12.10
CA LYS A 9 10.57 7.53 12.11
C LYS A 9 10.54 6.19 11.37
N ASP A 10 9.39 5.69 10.92
CA ASP A 10 9.40 4.49 10.07
C ASP A 10 9.81 4.84 8.63
N GLN A 11 10.49 3.90 7.97
CA GLN A 11 11.00 4.13 6.62
C GLN A 11 9.89 3.88 5.59
N ILE A 12 9.65 4.87 4.73
CA ILE A 12 8.68 4.75 3.63
C ILE A 12 9.01 3.58 2.71
N SER A 13 10.31 3.28 2.50
CA SER A 13 10.78 2.12 1.72
C SER A 13 10.29 0.79 2.29
N ARG A 14 10.28 0.64 3.62
CA ARG A 14 9.80 -0.56 4.31
C ARG A 14 8.30 -0.74 4.10
N VAL A 15 7.52 0.33 4.25
CA VAL A 15 6.08 0.32 4.01
C VAL A 15 5.76 0.01 2.55
N SER A 16 6.52 0.57 1.60
CA SER A 16 6.37 0.26 0.18
C SER A 16 6.64 -1.21 -0.12
N LYS A 17 7.62 -1.83 0.54
CA LYS A 17 7.91 -3.26 0.41
C LYS A 17 6.76 -4.10 0.99
N MET A 18 6.30 -3.78 2.20
CA MET A 18 5.15 -4.45 2.83
C MET A 18 3.91 -4.42 1.93
N LEU A 19 3.58 -3.26 1.32
CA LEU A 19 2.46 -3.16 0.39
C LEU A 19 2.63 -4.00 -0.87
N ALA A 20 3.86 -4.20 -1.35
CA ALA A 20 4.12 -5.08 -2.50
C ALA A 20 3.94 -6.56 -2.14
N ASP A 21 4.37 -6.97 -0.95
CA ASP A 21 4.17 -8.33 -0.44
C ASP A 21 2.67 -8.62 -0.22
N GLU A 22 1.93 -7.65 0.34
CA GLU A 22 0.47 -7.74 0.51
C GLU A 22 -0.28 -7.75 -0.83
N PHE A 23 0.23 -7.07 -1.86
CA PHE A 23 -0.34 -7.13 -3.21
C PHE A 23 -0.26 -8.56 -3.78
N GLY A 24 0.89 -9.22 -3.63
CA GLY A 24 1.07 -10.61 -4.02
C GLY A 24 0.12 -11.54 -3.27
N THR A 25 -0.03 -11.34 -1.96
CA THR A 25 -0.94 -12.14 -1.11
C THR A 25 -2.41 -11.94 -1.50
N ALA A 26 -2.83 -10.69 -1.75
CA ALA A 26 -4.19 -10.35 -2.16
C ALA A 26 -4.59 -10.97 -3.52
N SER A 27 -3.63 -11.32 -4.38
CA SER A 27 -3.91 -12.00 -5.65
C SER A 27 -4.54 -13.39 -5.46
N ASN A 28 -4.31 -14.04 -4.31
CA ASN A 28 -4.84 -15.35 -3.95
C ASN A 28 -6.30 -15.31 -3.46
N ILE A 29 -6.91 -14.13 -3.33
CA ILE A 29 -8.32 -14.00 -2.94
C ILE A 29 -9.21 -14.62 -4.03
N LYS A 30 -10.03 -15.59 -3.64
CA LYS A 30 -10.91 -16.35 -4.56
C LYS A 30 -12.05 -15.50 -5.13
N SER A 31 -12.63 -14.61 -4.32
CA SER A 31 -13.68 -13.69 -4.79
C SER A 31 -13.08 -12.64 -5.72
N ARG A 32 -13.51 -12.64 -7.00
CA ARG A 32 -13.05 -11.68 -8.01
C ARG A 32 -13.29 -10.23 -7.59
N VAL A 33 -14.47 -9.93 -7.05
CA VAL A 33 -14.85 -8.56 -6.65
C VAL A 33 -13.97 -8.09 -5.49
N ASN A 34 -13.76 -8.94 -4.49
CA ASN A 34 -12.93 -8.60 -3.33
C ASN A 34 -11.46 -8.47 -3.73
N ARG A 35 -10.97 -9.36 -4.60
CA ARG A 35 -9.61 -9.28 -5.13
C ARG A 35 -9.37 -7.96 -5.85
N LEU A 36 -10.24 -7.57 -6.77
CA LEU A 36 -10.11 -6.29 -7.49
C LEU A 36 -10.20 -5.09 -6.54
N SER A 37 -11.11 -5.12 -5.57
CA SER A 37 -11.25 -4.05 -4.58
C SER A 37 -9.99 -3.89 -3.73
N VAL A 38 -9.40 -4.99 -3.27
CA VAL A 38 -8.17 -4.98 -2.44
C VAL A 38 -6.96 -4.58 -3.26
N LEU A 39 -6.74 -5.21 -4.43
CA LEU A 39 -5.61 -4.86 -5.31
C LEU A 39 -5.66 -3.40 -5.74
N GLY A 40 -6.84 -2.89 -6.10
CA GLY A 40 -7.03 -1.48 -6.45
C GLY A 40 -6.66 -0.54 -5.30
N ALA A 41 -7.14 -0.84 -4.09
CA ALA A 41 -6.83 -0.03 -2.91
C ALA A 41 -5.33 -0.05 -2.55
N ILE A 42 -4.64 -1.20 -2.67
CA ILE A 42 -3.20 -1.29 -2.43
C ILE A 42 -2.43 -0.42 -3.45
N THR A 43 -2.76 -0.53 -4.74
CA THR A 43 -2.13 0.28 -5.80
C THR A 43 -2.33 1.79 -5.57
N SER A 44 -3.54 2.20 -5.17
CA SER A 44 -3.82 3.61 -4.84
C SER A 44 -2.96 4.13 -3.69
N VAL A 45 -2.79 3.34 -2.63
CA VAL A 45 -1.94 3.71 -1.49
C VAL A 45 -0.46 3.77 -1.88
N GLN A 46 0.02 2.81 -2.67
CA GLN A 46 1.41 2.84 -3.18
C GLN A 46 1.72 4.10 -3.99
N HIS A 47 0.80 4.54 -4.86
CA HIS A 47 0.95 5.79 -5.59
C HIS A 47 0.98 7.00 -4.66
N ARG A 48 0.09 7.05 -3.67
CA ARG A 48 0.04 8.16 -2.71
C ARG A 48 1.29 8.19 -1.83
N LEU A 49 1.82 7.03 -1.44
CA LEU A 49 3.04 6.90 -0.65
C LEU A 49 4.27 7.47 -1.38
N LYS A 50 4.37 7.28 -2.70
CA LYS A 50 5.47 7.85 -3.53
C LYS A 50 5.49 9.38 -3.54
N LEU A 51 4.34 10.04 -3.37
CA LEU A 51 4.27 11.50 -3.30
C LEU A 51 4.93 12.03 -2.02
N TYR A 52 4.69 11.35 -0.88
CA TYR A 52 5.28 11.72 0.41
C TYR A 52 6.80 11.52 0.48
N THR A 53 7.37 10.62 -0.33
CA THR A 53 8.83 10.44 -0.42
C THR A 53 9.52 11.55 -1.21
N LYS A 54 8.79 12.25 -2.10
CA LYS A 54 9.34 13.35 -2.91
C LYS A 54 9.16 14.72 -2.26
N GLU A 55 8.02 14.98 -1.66
CA GLU A 55 7.76 16.22 -0.90
C GLU A 55 8.13 16.06 0.57
N GLY A 56 9.33 15.54 0.81
CA GLY A 56 9.78 15.10 2.13
C GLY A 56 9.33 16.04 3.24
N LEU A 57 8.78 15.42 4.30
CA LEU A 57 8.58 15.99 5.64
C LEU A 57 9.25 17.36 5.79
N LYS A 58 8.51 18.42 5.49
CA LYS A 58 8.73 19.73 6.09
C LYS A 58 7.83 19.82 7.31
#